data_AF-A0A969L5R2-F1
#
_entry.id   AF-A0A969L5R2-F1
#
_cell.length_a   1.000
_cell.length_b   1.000
_cell.length_c   1.000
_cell.angle_alpha   90.00
_cell.angle_beta   90.00
_cell.angle_gamma   90.00
#
_symmetry.space_group_name_H-M   'P 1'
#
loop_
_entity.id
_entity.type
_entity.pdbx_description
1 polymer ?
#
loop_
_entity_poly.entity_id
_entity_poly.type
_entity_poly.pdbx_seq_one_letter_code
_entity_poly.pdbx_strand_id
1 'polypeptide(L)'
;MVSTNLLPGLITLHMLLAVLIVFVIIYAVARHRPVLSEKMIPSASRSVHYWLIGAIILSVVQVALGTQVREAIDEIARQLGEARRDSWVNNLGISFYIHRSFSLLVLFVHGYLIYRLQQNNFYKNKIIHKNIVFLLVLLILEILSGVGMAYFNIPAFLQPLHLLLAIIVIRYTVLHPFSIEPTPAFTGEPKS
;
A
#
# COMPACT_ATOMS: atom_id res chain seq x y z
N MET A 1 -12.92 21.52 -18.01
CA MET A 1 -13.15 20.17 -18.57
C MET A 1 -14.65 20.00 -18.72
N VAL A 2 -15.15 20.50 -19.85
CA VAL A 2 -16.55 20.46 -20.28
C VAL A 2 -16.60 19.42 -21.41
N SER A 3 -17.62 18.54 -21.39
CA SER A 3 -17.93 17.50 -22.39
C SER A 3 -17.30 16.09 -22.25
N THR A 4 -17.08 15.55 -21.04
CA THR A 4 -16.71 14.12 -20.87
C THR A 4 -17.47 13.45 -19.72
N ASN A 5 -18.77 13.75 -19.57
CA ASN A 5 -19.51 13.43 -18.35
C ASN A 5 -20.11 12.01 -18.24
N LEU A 6 -19.88 11.08 -19.18
CA LEU A 6 -20.74 9.88 -19.28
C LEU A 6 -20.08 8.58 -19.80
N LEU A 7 -18.76 8.45 -19.85
CA LEU A 7 -18.12 7.17 -20.22
C LEU A 7 -17.52 6.50 -18.96
N PRO A 8 -18.20 5.49 -18.39
CA PRO A 8 -17.58 4.55 -17.45
C PRO A 8 -16.28 4.03 -18.07
N GLY A 9 -15.14 4.17 -17.40
CA GLY A 9 -13.82 3.86 -17.96
C GLY A 9 -12.86 5.05 -18.08
N LEU A 10 -13.34 6.27 -18.35
CA LEU A 10 -12.49 7.48 -18.38
C LEU A 10 -12.02 7.88 -16.96
N ILE A 11 -12.88 7.65 -15.96
CA ILE A 11 -12.57 7.85 -14.55
C ILE A 11 -11.56 6.79 -14.07
N THR A 12 -11.75 5.52 -14.44
CA THR A 12 -10.78 4.44 -14.16
C THR A 12 -9.40 4.77 -14.71
N LEU A 13 -9.33 5.20 -15.98
CA LEU A 13 -8.07 5.54 -16.63
C LEU A 13 -7.37 6.71 -15.92
N HIS A 14 -8.12 7.75 -15.56
CA HIS A 14 -7.58 8.90 -14.84
C HIS A 14 -7.04 8.50 -13.46
N MET A 15 -7.79 7.68 -12.72
CA MET A 15 -7.37 7.20 -11.40
C MET A 15 -6.16 6.26 -11.49
N LEU A 16 -6.11 5.37 -12.49
CA LEU A 16 -4.95 4.51 -12.75
C LEU A 16 -3.72 5.32 -13.13
N LEU A 17 -3.88 6.37 -13.95
CA LEU A 17 -2.80 7.29 -14.29
C LEU A 17 -2.32 8.08 -13.06
N ALA A 18 -3.25 8.54 -12.21
CA ALA A 18 -2.91 9.22 -10.96
C ALA A 18 -2.12 8.29 -10.01
N VAL A 19 -2.54 7.04 -9.90
CA VAL A 19 -1.86 6.00 -9.13
C VAL A 19 -0.45 5.74 -9.71
N LEU A 20 -0.31 5.64 -11.04
CA LEU A 20 0.99 5.52 -11.71
C LEU A 20 1.91 6.72 -11.42
N ILE A 21 1.41 7.94 -11.52
CA ILE A 21 2.17 9.17 -11.23
C ILE A 21 2.63 9.18 -9.78
N VAL A 22 1.77 8.82 -8.82
CA VAL A 22 2.14 8.70 -7.41
C VAL A 22 3.27 7.69 -7.24
N PHE A 23 3.26 6.56 -7.96
CA PHE A 23 4.37 5.61 -7.93
C PHE A 23 5.67 6.16 -8.51
N VAL A 24 5.61 6.84 -9.65
CA VAL A 24 6.78 7.49 -10.25
C VAL A 24 7.38 8.51 -9.27
N ILE A 25 6.54 9.29 -8.59
CA ILE A 25 6.99 10.27 -7.58
C ILE A 25 7.59 9.56 -6.37
N ILE A 26 6.95 8.51 -5.84
CA ILE A 26 7.48 7.75 -4.71
C ILE A 26 8.85 7.14 -5.06
N TYR A 27 8.98 6.55 -6.26
CA TYR A 27 10.25 6.01 -6.76
C TYR A 27 11.32 7.10 -6.94
N ALA A 28 10.96 8.22 -7.57
CA ALA A 28 11.87 9.33 -7.80
C ALA A 28 12.37 9.93 -6.49
N VAL A 29 11.47 10.14 -5.52
CA VAL A 29 11.81 10.61 -4.16
C VAL A 29 12.70 9.59 -3.46
N ALA A 30 12.39 8.30 -3.54
CA ALA A 30 13.21 7.28 -2.91
C ALA A 30 14.63 7.20 -3.51
N ARG A 31 14.77 7.45 -4.82
CA ARG A 31 16.06 7.48 -5.52
C ARG A 31 16.88 8.77 -5.29
N HIS A 32 16.20 9.91 -5.08
CA HIS A 32 16.85 11.22 -4.93
C HIS A 32 17.07 11.64 -3.48
N ARG A 33 16.64 10.86 -2.48
CA ARG A 33 17.04 11.09 -1.10
C ARG A 33 18.58 10.94 -1.05
N PRO A 34 19.34 12.02 -0.77
CA PRO A 34 20.71 11.82 -0.34
C PRO A 34 20.63 10.93 0.90
N VAL A 35 21.62 10.08 1.09
CA VAL A 35 21.78 9.21 2.27
C VAL A 35 21.96 10.10 3.51
N LEU A 36 20.91 10.83 3.90
CA LEU A 36 20.87 11.72 5.05
C LEU A 36 20.39 10.88 6.22
N SER A 37 21.29 10.01 6.68
CA SER A 37 21.59 9.80 8.09
C SER A 37 22.49 8.57 8.18
N GLU A 38 23.75 8.83 8.52
CA GLU A 38 24.72 7.87 9.01
C GLU A 38 24.14 7.03 10.16
N LYS A 39 23.55 5.89 9.81
CA LYS A 39 23.49 4.67 10.62
C LYS A 39 23.06 3.55 9.69
N MET A 40 24.03 3.14 8.87
CA MET A 40 23.95 1.98 7.99
C MET A 40 23.37 0.80 8.78
N ILE A 41 22.24 0.30 8.34
CA ILE A 41 21.59 -0.86 8.95
C ILE A 41 22.40 -2.09 8.53
N PRO A 42 22.74 -3.02 9.45
CA PRO A 42 23.45 -4.24 9.10
C PRO A 42 22.71 -4.96 7.97
N SER A 43 23.46 -5.49 7.01
CA SER A 43 22.90 -5.99 5.77
C SER A 43 21.70 -6.91 5.97
N ALA A 44 20.53 -6.53 5.46
CA ALA A 44 19.42 -7.47 5.39
C ALA A 44 19.74 -8.56 4.37
N SER A 45 19.41 -9.80 4.74
CA SER A 45 19.43 -10.94 3.83
C SER A 45 18.74 -10.59 2.51
N ARG A 46 19.35 -10.98 1.39
CA ARG A 46 18.80 -10.85 0.02
C ARG A 46 17.32 -11.25 -0.08
N SER A 47 16.91 -12.22 0.74
CA SER A 47 15.51 -12.65 0.86
C SER A 47 14.57 -11.52 1.30
N VAL A 48 14.94 -10.72 2.31
CA VAL A 48 14.11 -9.60 2.81
C VAL A 48 13.91 -8.55 1.73
N HIS A 49 14.92 -8.30 0.89
CA HIS A 49 14.82 -7.35 -0.23
C HIS A 49 13.78 -7.78 -1.27
N TYR A 50 13.76 -9.06 -1.66
CA TYR A 50 12.73 -9.57 -2.59
C TYR A 50 11.32 -9.51 -1.98
N TRP A 51 11.17 -9.83 -0.70
CA TRP A 51 9.88 -9.70 0.01
C TRP A 51 9.40 -8.25 0.09
N LEU A 52 10.30 -7.28 0.28
CA LEU A 52 9.97 -5.86 0.25
C LEU A 52 9.44 -5.42 -1.13
N ILE A 53 10.13 -5.81 -2.21
CA ILE A 53 9.67 -5.50 -3.58
C ILE A 53 8.31 -6.13 -3.83
N GLY A 54 8.13 -7.40 -3.44
CA GLY A 54 6.84 -8.09 -3.54
C GLY A 54 5.73 -7.35 -2.78
N ALA A 55 5.99 -6.92 -1.54
CA ALA A 55 5.01 -6.17 -0.74
C ALA A 55 4.59 -4.85 -1.40
N ILE A 56 5.54 -4.13 -2.02
CA ILE A 56 5.26 -2.88 -2.75
C ILE A 56 4.38 -3.17 -3.96
N ILE A 57 4.74 -4.14 -4.79
CA ILE A 57 3.98 -4.50 -6.01
C ILE A 57 2.57 -4.95 -5.63
N LEU A 58 2.42 -5.78 -4.60
CA LEU A 58 1.10 -6.22 -4.14
C LEU A 58 0.28 -5.03 -3.62
N SER A 59 0.87 -4.12 -2.85
CA SER A 59 0.16 -2.91 -2.40
C SER A 59 -0.29 -2.03 -3.55
N VAL A 60 0.52 -1.93 -4.61
CA VAL A 60 0.17 -1.21 -5.84
C VAL A 60 -1.07 -1.81 -6.49
N VAL A 61 -1.08 -3.13 -6.67
CA VAL A 61 -2.22 -3.84 -7.24
C VAL A 61 -3.45 -3.66 -6.36
N GLN A 62 -3.29 -3.71 -5.03
CA GLN A 62 -4.39 -3.50 -4.09
C GLN A 62 -5.01 -2.11 -4.19
N VAL A 63 -4.20 -1.06 -4.35
CA VAL A 63 -4.69 0.30 -4.59
C VAL A 63 -5.45 0.38 -5.92
N ALA A 64 -4.94 -0.24 -6.99
CA ALA A 64 -5.62 -0.28 -8.28
C ALA A 64 -6.95 -1.08 -8.24
N LEU A 65 -7.03 -2.15 -7.46
CA LEU A 65 -8.29 -2.85 -7.19
C LEU A 65 -9.24 -1.96 -6.39
N GLY A 66 -8.72 -1.22 -5.39
CA GLY A 66 -9.49 -0.28 -4.60
C GLY A 66 -10.11 0.86 -5.42
N THR A 67 -9.42 1.34 -6.46
CA THR A 67 -10.00 2.35 -7.37
C THR A 67 -11.18 1.82 -8.17
N GLN A 68 -11.17 0.53 -8.55
CA GLN A 68 -12.33 -0.09 -9.22
C GLN A 68 -13.53 -0.22 -8.28
N VAL A 69 -13.29 -0.54 -7.01
CA VAL A 69 -14.36 -0.59 -5.99
C VAL A 69 -14.95 0.80 -5.77
N ARG A 70 -14.09 1.84 -5.68
CA ARG A 70 -14.54 3.23 -5.55
C ARG A 70 -15.41 3.67 -6.72
N GLU A 71 -15.00 3.37 -7.96
CA GLU A 71 -15.80 3.69 -9.14
C GLU A 71 -17.16 2.96 -9.12
N ALA A 72 -17.19 1.70 -8.69
CA ALA A 72 -18.45 0.98 -8.51
C ALA A 72 -19.34 1.64 -7.46
N ILE A 73 -18.78 2.12 -6.34
CA ILE A 73 -19.52 2.89 -5.33
C ILE A 73 -20.08 4.18 -5.94
N ASP A 74 -19.26 4.94 -6.67
CA ASP A 74 -19.66 6.21 -7.27
C ASP A 74 -20.80 6.00 -8.30
N GLU A 75 -20.76 4.92 -9.07
CA GLU A 75 -21.82 4.57 -10.01
C GLU A 75 -23.12 4.16 -9.29
N ILE A 76 -23.01 3.35 -8.23
CA ILE A 76 -24.16 2.98 -7.39
C ILE A 76 -24.78 4.22 -6.72
N ALA A 77 -23.95 5.15 -6.24
CA ALA A 77 -24.39 6.40 -5.64
C ALA A 77 -25.19 7.25 -6.63
N ARG A 78 -24.76 7.30 -7.90
CA ARG A 78 -25.50 7.99 -8.98
C ARG A 78 -26.82 7.32 -9.32
N GLN A 79 -26.90 5.98 -9.28
CA GLN A 79 -28.09 5.23 -9.64
C GLN A 79 -29.14 5.17 -8.52
N LEU A 80 -28.70 4.88 -7.29
CA LEU A 80 -29.59 4.65 -6.14
C LEU A 80 -29.83 5.89 -5.31
N GLY A 81 -28.92 6.87 -5.38
CA GLY A 81 -28.91 8.07 -4.55
C GLY A 81 -28.34 7.83 -3.15
N GLU A 82 -27.92 8.92 -2.52
CA GLU A 82 -27.35 8.96 -1.16
C GLU A 82 -28.30 8.48 -0.06
N ALA A 83 -29.62 8.55 -0.31
CA ALA A 83 -30.65 8.12 0.63
C ALA A 83 -30.70 6.60 0.85
N ARG A 84 -30.09 5.80 -0.05
CA ARG A 84 -30.08 4.32 -0.01
C ARG A 84 -28.68 3.73 0.21
N ARG A 85 -27.83 4.44 0.95
CA ARG A 85 -26.44 4.05 1.27
C ARG A 85 -26.31 2.67 1.92
N ASP A 86 -27.31 2.27 2.69
CA ASP A 86 -27.44 0.95 3.32
C ASP A 86 -27.47 -0.20 2.30
N SER A 87 -27.99 0.06 1.09
CA SER A 87 -28.03 -0.93 0.02
C SER A 87 -26.76 -0.98 -0.84
N TRP A 88 -25.84 -0.01 -0.71
CA TRP A 88 -24.73 0.12 -1.65
C TRP A 88 -23.78 -1.07 -1.62
N VAL A 89 -23.40 -1.53 -0.43
CA VAL A 89 -22.49 -2.68 -0.26
C VAL A 89 -23.08 -3.96 -0.88
N ASN A 90 -24.39 -4.14 -0.79
CA ASN A 90 -25.09 -5.30 -1.36
C ASN A 90 -25.14 -5.26 -2.90
N ASN A 91 -24.99 -4.08 -3.49
CA ASN A 91 -24.95 -3.89 -4.94
C ASN A 91 -23.51 -3.88 -5.50
N LEU A 92 -22.49 -4.05 -4.66
CA LEU A 92 -21.12 -4.14 -5.13
C LEU A 92 -20.87 -5.47 -5.85
N GLY A 93 -20.29 -5.37 -7.04
CA GLY A 93 -19.96 -6.51 -7.89
C GLY A 93 -18.67 -7.24 -7.48
N ILE A 94 -18.16 -8.05 -8.40
CA ILE A 94 -17.00 -8.93 -8.18
C ILE A 94 -15.72 -8.19 -7.77
N SER A 95 -15.54 -6.94 -8.19
CA SER A 95 -14.37 -6.12 -7.86
C SER A 95 -14.18 -5.94 -6.35
N PHE A 96 -15.29 -5.79 -5.59
CA PHE A 96 -15.25 -5.68 -4.14
C PHE A 96 -14.74 -6.97 -3.48
N TYR A 97 -15.22 -8.12 -3.92
CA TYR A 97 -14.79 -9.43 -3.39
C TYR A 97 -13.33 -9.73 -3.73
N ILE A 98 -12.88 -9.37 -4.94
CA ILE A 98 -11.48 -9.49 -5.35
C ILE A 98 -10.61 -8.58 -4.48
N HIS A 99 -10.95 -7.29 -4.34
CA HIS A 99 -10.21 -6.34 -3.51
C HIS A 99 -10.14 -6.80 -2.04
N ARG A 100 -11.26 -7.29 -1.49
CA ARG A 100 -11.33 -7.79 -0.12
C ARG A 100 -10.46 -9.02 0.08
N SER A 101 -10.53 -10.00 -0.81
CA SER A 101 -9.72 -11.23 -0.69
C SER A 101 -8.23 -10.95 -0.93
N PHE A 102 -7.89 -10.09 -1.90
CA PHE A 102 -6.51 -9.67 -2.17
C PHE A 102 -5.90 -8.88 -1.01
N SER A 103 -6.70 -8.10 -0.27
CA SER A 103 -6.25 -7.41 0.95
C SER A 103 -5.64 -8.36 1.99
N LEU A 104 -6.16 -9.59 2.10
CA LEU A 104 -5.65 -10.60 3.02
C LEU A 104 -4.26 -11.09 2.61
N LEU A 105 -4.01 -11.21 1.30
CA LEU A 105 -2.69 -11.53 0.77
C LEU A 105 -1.70 -10.40 1.06
N VAL A 106 -2.10 -9.14 0.83
CA VAL A 106 -1.24 -7.98 1.15
C VAL A 106 -0.91 -7.93 2.64
N LEU A 107 -1.91 -8.15 3.50
CA LEU A 107 -1.73 -8.23 4.95
C LEU A 107 -0.76 -9.35 5.34
N PHE A 108 -0.93 -10.54 4.78
CA PHE A 108 -0.04 -11.68 5.05
C PHE A 108 1.40 -11.36 4.68
N VAL A 109 1.63 -10.77 3.50
CA VAL A 109 2.98 -10.41 3.05
C VAL A 109 3.62 -9.34 3.93
N HIS A 110 2.86 -8.32 4.36
CA HIS A 110 3.36 -7.32 5.30
C HIS A 110 3.64 -7.91 6.69
N GLY A 111 2.75 -8.76 7.20
CA GLY A 111 2.93 -9.46 8.46
C GLY A 111 4.18 -10.36 8.45
N TYR A 112 4.38 -11.11 7.36
CA TYR A 112 5.55 -11.94 7.17
C TYR A 112 6.85 -11.11 7.07
N LEU A 113 6.82 -9.98 6.36
CA LEU A 113 7.93 -9.05 6.29
C LEU A 113 8.30 -8.51 7.69
N ILE A 114 7.31 -8.10 8.48
CA ILE A 114 7.49 -7.64 9.86
C ILE A 114 8.13 -8.74 10.71
N TYR A 115 7.62 -9.97 10.61
CA TYR A 115 8.18 -11.14 11.30
C TYR A 115 9.65 -11.39 10.93
N ARG A 116 9.99 -11.33 9.63
CA ARG A 116 11.37 -11.49 9.15
C ARG A 116 12.29 -10.38 9.63
N LEU A 117 11.79 -9.15 9.76
CA LEU A 117 12.56 -8.04 10.32
C LEU A 117 12.82 -8.23 11.82
N GLN A 118 11.85 -8.80 12.56
CA GLN A 118 12.04 -9.15 13.98
C GLN A 118 13.07 -10.26 14.18
N GLN A 119 13.04 -11.33 13.36
CA GLN A 119 13.96 -12.46 13.49
C GLN A 119 15.43 -12.10 13.24
N ASN A 120 15.71 -11.14 12.35
CA ASN A 120 17.08 -10.73 12.03
C ASN A 120 17.69 -9.73 13.04
N ASN A 121 17.16 -9.64 14.27
CA ASN A 121 17.61 -8.73 15.33
C ASN A 121 17.57 -7.22 14.98
N PHE A 122 16.87 -6.82 13.91
CA PHE A 122 16.74 -5.40 13.56
C PHE A 122 15.99 -4.58 14.63
N TYR A 123 15.18 -5.23 15.46
CA TYR A 123 14.50 -4.59 16.59
C TYR A 123 15.47 -4.01 17.64
N LYS A 124 16.73 -4.46 17.69
CA LYS A 124 17.74 -3.91 18.60
C LYS A 124 18.08 -2.45 18.27
N ASN A 125 17.90 -2.05 17.01
CA ASN A 125 17.95 -0.64 16.64
C ASN A 125 16.61 0.01 16.97
N LYS A 126 16.61 0.90 17.97
CA LYS A 126 15.41 1.63 18.43
C LYS A 126 14.65 2.33 17.30
N ILE A 127 15.35 2.83 16.26
CA ILE A 127 14.74 3.49 15.11
C ILE A 127 13.97 2.48 14.27
N ILE A 128 14.59 1.33 13.94
CA ILE A 128 13.94 0.29 13.14
C ILE A 128 12.75 -0.32 13.88
N HIS A 129 12.88 -0.55 15.18
CA HIS A 129 11.76 -1.06 15.99
C HIS A 129 10.58 -0.08 15.99
N LYS A 130 10.82 1.22 16.24
CA LYS A 130 9.78 2.26 16.16
C LYS A 130 9.12 2.26 14.79
N ASN A 131 9.92 2.06 13.74
CA ASN A 131 9.43 2.03 12.38
C ASN A 131 8.51 0.83 12.09
N ILE A 132 8.91 -0.36 12.52
CA ILE A 132 8.11 -1.59 12.40
C ILE A 132 6.78 -1.45 13.14
N VAL A 133 6.80 -0.93 14.37
CA VAL A 133 5.58 -0.70 15.17
C VAL A 133 4.67 0.31 14.47
N PHE A 134 5.23 1.40 13.93
CA PHE A 134 4.46 2.39 13.20
C PHE A 134 3.79 1.81 11.94
N LEU A 135 4.52 1.00 11.15
CA LEU A 135 3.95 0.30 9.99
C LEU A 135 2.80 -0.63 10.40
N LEU A 136 2.95 -1.36 11.50
CA LEU A 136 1.92 -2.26 12.02
C LEU A 136 0.66 -1.49 12.44
N VAL A 137 0.81 -0.35 13.11
CA VAL A 137 -0.32 0.52 13.48
C VAL A 137 -1.03 1.03 12.22
N LEU A 138 -0.30 1.47 11.20
CA LEU A 138 -0.88 1.94 9.94
C LEU A 138 -1.68 0.85 9.22
N LEU A 139 -1.16 -0.38 9.14
CA LEU A 139 -1.86 -1.51 8.53
C LEU A 139 -3.17 -1.84 9.26
N ILE A 140 -3.16 -1.79 10.61
CA ILE A 140 -4.37 -1.99 11.40
C ILE A 140 -5.39 -0.88 11.09
N LEU A 141 -4.98 0.39 11.07
CA LEU A 141 -5.87 1.51 10.74
C LEU A 141 -6.42 1.42 9.30
N GLU A 142 -5.61 0.98 8.35
CA GLU A 142 -6.01 0.76 6.96
C GLU A 142 -7.10 -0.32 6.89
N ILE A 143 -6.91 -1.46 7.56
CA ILE A 143 -7.91 -2.53 7.60
C ILE A 143 -9.19 -2.06 8.30
N LEU A 144 -9.07 -1.39 9.45
CA LEU A 144 -10.21 -0.88 10.20
C LEU A 144 -11.02 0.14 9.40
N SER A 145 -10.35 1.01 8.63
CA SER A 145 -11.04 1.95 7.74
C SER A 145 -11.74 1.24 6.58
N GLY A 146 -11.11 0.23 5.98
CA GLY A 146 -11.71 -0.61 4.93
C GLY A 146 -12.95 -1.37 5.41
N VAL A 147 -12.82 -2.06 6.55
CA VAL A 147 -13.93 -2.75 7.23
C VAL A 147 -15.01 -1.73 7.62
N GLY A 148 -14.62 -0.59 8.18
CA GLY A 148 -15.54 0.48 8.55
C GLY A 148 -16.40 0.94 7.37
N MET A 149 -15.85 1.08 6.17
CA MET A 149 -16.65 1.40 4.98
C MET A 149 -17.70 0.33 4.67
N ALA A 150 -17.36 -0.95 4.82
CA ALA A 150 -18.29 -2.05 4.55
C ALA A 150 -19.43 -2.15 5.57
N TYR A 151 -19.19 -1.79 6.84
CA TYR A 151 -20.18 -1.91 7.92
C TYR A 151 -20.96 -0.63 8.23
N PHE A 152 -20.40 0.55 7.93
CA PHE A 152 -21.03 1.85 8.22
C PHE A 152 -21.59 2.55 6.97
N ASN A 153 -22.02 1.80 5.96
CA ASN A 153 -22.65 2.33 4.74
C ASN A 153 -21.76 3.33 3.97
N ILE A 154 -20.47 2.99 3.87
CA ILE A 154 -19.43 3.71 3.12
C ILE A 154 -19.44 5.23 3.40
N PRO A 155 -19.12 5.68 4.63
CA PRO A 155 -19.11 7.11 4.95
C PRO A 155 -18.18 7.87 4.00
N ALA A 156 -18.64 9.01 3.48
CA ALA A 156 -17.93 9.73 2.42
C ALA A 156 -16.47 10.08 2.78
N PHE A 157 -16.21 10.41 4.04
CA PHE A 157 -14.86 10.76 4.52
C PHE A 157 -13.93 9.54 4.70
N LEU A 158 -14.48 8.33 4.85
CA LEU A 158 -13.67 7.12 5.05
C LEU A 158 -12.97 6.68 3.75
N GLN A 159 -13.54 6.99 2.58
CA GLN A 159 -12.92 6.67 1.29
C GLN A 159 -11.56 7.37 1.09
N PRO A 160 -11.43 8.72 1.20
CA PRO A 160 -10.14 9.38 1.09
C PRO A 160 -9.21 9.03 2.25
N LEU A 161 -9.73 8.78 3.46
CA LEU A 161 -8.92 8.36 4.60
C LEU A 161 -8.27 6.99 4.38
N HIS A 162 -9.01 6.02 3.87
CA HIS A 162 -8.50 4.68 3.59
C HIS A 162 -7.37 4.71 2.53
N LEU A 163 -7.58 5.46 1.44
CA LEU A 163 -6.54 5.66 0.42
C LEU A 163 -5.30 6.37 0.98
N LEU A 164 -5.50 7.39 1.83
CA LEU A 164 -4.40 8.09 2.48
C LEU A 164 -3.55 7.13 3.33
N LEU A 165 -4.20 6.28 4.13
CA LEU A 165 -3.52 5.28 4.94
C LEU A 165 -2.72 4.30 4.06
N ALA A 166 -3.32 3.79 2.98
CA ALA A 166 -2.64 2.91 2.03
C ALA A 166 -1.40 3.57 1.41
N ILE A 167 -1.48 4.85 1.01
CA ILE A 167 -0.33 5.59 0.46
C ILE A 167 0.77 5.77 1.51
N ILE A 168 0.41 6.03 2.77
CA ILE A 168 1.40 6.15 3.86
C ILE A 168 2.09 4.81 4.10
N VAL A 169 1.34 3.70 4.11
CA VAL A 169 1.90 2.33 4.20
C VAL A 169 2.89 2.09 3.07
N ILE A 170 2.50 2.33 1.82
CA ILE A 170 3.38 2.16 0.65
C ILE A 170 4.64 3.02 0.77
N ARG A 171 4.50 4.31 1.08
CA ARG A 171 5.63 5.21 1.29
C ARG A 171 6.60 4.65 2.33
N TYR A 172 6.06 4.15 3.43
CA TYR A 172 6.85 3.62 4.53
C TYR A 172 7.59 2.35 4.15
N THR A 173 6.91 1.44 3.45
CA THR A 173 7.48 0.21 2.91
C THR A 173 8.56 0.49 1.86
N VAL A 174 8.42 1.54 1.04
CA VAL A 174 9.43 1.94 0.04
C VAL A 174 10.68 2.54 0.68
N LEU A 175 10.57 3.32 1.75
CA LEU A 175 11.72 3.98 2.37
C LEU A 175 12.66 3.00 3.11
N HIS A 176 12.13 1.89 3.63
CA HIS A 176 12.93 0.91 4.37
C HIS A 176 14.04 0.23 3.53
N PRO A 177 13.80 -0.24 2.29
CA PRO A 177 14.82 -0.78 1.40
C PRO A 177 16.02 0.15 1.20
N PHE A 178 15.81 1.47 1.05
CA PHE A 178 16.90 2.43 0.81
C PHE A 178 17.75 2.71 2.05
N SER A 179 17.30 2.31 3.24
CA SER A 179 18.10 2.36 4.46
C SER A 179 18.95 1.11 4.70
N ILE A 180 18.79 0.07 3.86
CA ILE A 180 19.45 -1.23 4.04
C ILE A 180 20.28 -1.56 2.80
N GLU A 181 21.60 -1.64 2.95
CA GLU A 181 22.45 -2.13 1.85
C GLU A 181 22.29 -3.64 1.64
N PRO A 182 22.16 -4.09 0.38
CA PRO A 182 22.18 -5.51 0.07
C PRO A 182 23.52 -6.11 0.53
N THR A 183 23.50 -7.33 1.05
CA THR A 183 24.74 -8.00 1.47
C THR A 183 25.65 -8.09 0.24
N PRO A 184 26.89 -7.58 0.29
CA PRO A 184 27.81 -7.78 -0.81
C PRO A 184 27.87 -9.29 -1.05
N ALA A 185 27.67 -9.70 -2.31
CA ALA A 185 27.89 -11.07 -2.69
C ALA A 185 29.33 -11.41 -2.25
N PHE A 186 29.50 -12.52 -1.54
CA PHE A 186 30.82 -13.00 -1.14
C PHE A 186 31.61 -13.32 -2.41
N THR A 187 32.26 -12.31 -2.98
CA THR A 187 33.28 -12.49 -4.01
C THR A 187 34.46 -13.06 -3.26
N GLY A 188 34.57 -14.38 -3.29
CA GLY A 188 35.68 -15.13 -2.72
C GLY A 188 36.96 -14.87 -3.50
N GLU A 189 37.44 -13.62 -3.52
CA GLU A 189 38.79 -13.34 -3.94
C GLU A 189 39.72 -13.68 -2.77
N PRO A 190 40.58 -14.71 -2.91
CA PRO A 190 41.63 -14.96 -1.93
C PRO A 190 42.55 -13.74 -1.90
N LYS A 191 42.79 -13.21 -0.70
CA LYS A 191 43.84 -12.22 -0.49
C LYS A 191 45.18 -12.85 -0.89
N SER A 192 45.74 -12.40 -2.02
CA SER A 192 47.13 -12.61 -2.41
C SER A 192 47.97 -11.41 -2.02
#